data_AF-A0A351CVU0-F1
#
_entry.id   AF-A0A351CVU0-F1
#
_cell.length_a   1.000
_cell.length_b   1.000
_cell.length_c   1.000
_cell.angle_alpha   90.00
_cell.angle_beta   90.00
_cell.angle_gamma   90.00
#
_symmetry.space_group_name_H-M   'P 1'
#
loop_
_entity.id
_entity.type
_entity.pdbx_description
1 polymer ?
#
loop_
_entity_poly.entity_id
_entity_poly.type
_entity_poly.pdbx_seq_one_letter_code
_entity_poly.pdbx_strand_id
1 'polypeptide(L)'
;GLFALVAAGEAVFSLPFHIVRFFRPTVLDVFQLSNTQIGQVQATYGVIAMISYFFGGPLADRYEAKNLMVLALLSTALGGFYFSQIPDQRGLYYL
;
A
#
# COMPACT_ATOMS: atom_id res chain seq x y z
N GLY A 1 -2.37 21.63 -6.67
CA GLY A 1 -3.53 22.20 -5.92
C GLY A 1 -4.06 21.18 -4.94
N LEU A 2 -4.87 21.60 -3.95
CA LEU A 2 -5.42 20.73 -2.90
C LEU A 2 -6.06 19.44 -3.44
N PHE A 3 -6.84 19.56 -4.53
CA PHE A 3 -7.45 18.41 -5.20
C PHE A 3 -6.43 17.33 -5.58
N ALA A 4 -5.28 17.71 -6.13
CA ALA A 4 -4.24 16.76 -6.53
C ALA A 4 -3.62 16.05 -5.31
N LEU A 5 -3.51 16.73 -4.16
CA LEU A 5 -3.01 16.12 -2.92
C LEU A 5 -4.00 15.12 -2.34
N VAL A 6 -5.30 15.46 -2.37
CA VAL A 6 -6.36 14.53 -1.94
C VAL A 6 -6.38 13.30 -2.84
N ALA A 7 -6.37 13.50 -4.17
CA ALA A 7 -6.34 12.40 -5.13
C ALA A 7 -5.09 11.51 -4.96
N ALA A 8 -3.93 12.12 -4.70
CA ALA A 8 -2.69 11.38 -4.45
C ALA A 8 -2.76 10.55 -3.16
N GLY A 9 -3.28 11.12 -2.07
CA GLY A 9 -3.47 10.40 -0.82
C GLY A 9 -4.39 9.19 -1.00
N GLU A 10 -5.55 9.38 -1.62
CA GLU A 10 -6.50 8.31 -1.93
C GLU A 10 -5.87 7.21 -2.80
N ALA A 11 -5.06 7.58 -3.79
CA ALA A 11 -4.37 6.63 -4.66
C ALA A 11 -3.37 5.75 -3.87
N VAL A 12 -2.58 6.35 -2.98
CA VAL A 12 -1.59 5.63 -2.15
C VAL A 12 -2.27 4.62 -1.23
N PHE A 13 -3.40 4.98 -0.62
CA PHE A 13 -4.15 4.08 0.27
C PHE A 13 -5.01 3.04 -0.46
N SER A 14 -5.25 3.22 -1.76
CA SER A 14 -6.13 2.33 -2.52
C SER A 14 -5.64 0.89 -2.57
N LEU A 15 -4.34 0.70 -2.85
CA LEU A 15 -3.73 -0.63 -3.00
C LEU A 15 -3.81 -1.47 -1.70
N PRO A 16 -3.30 -1.00 -0.54
CA PRO A 16 -3.31 -1.80 0.69
C PRO A 16 -4.70 -1.90 1.35
N PHE A 17 -5.57 -0.90 1.19
CA PHE A 17 -6.82 -0.83 1.94
C PHE A 17 -8.08 -0.97 1.09
N HIS A 18 -8.24 -0.21 0.01
CA HIS A 18 -9.51 -0.18 -0.71
C HIS A 18 -9.79 -1.52 -1.40
N ILE A 19 -8.79 -2.11 -2.06
CA ILE A 19 -8.97 -3.38 -2.77
C ILE A 19 -9.42 -4.49 -1.82
N VAL A 20 -8.68 -4.69 -0.72
CA VAL A 20 -8.99 -5.74 0.25
C VAL A 20 -10.29 -5.45 1.00
N ARG A 21 -10.62 -4.17 1.24
CA ARG A 21 -11.86 -3.78 1.95
C ARG A 21 -13.11 -4.01 1.10
N PHE A 22 -13.11 -3.59 -0.16
CA PHE A 22 -14.30 -3.63 -1.02
C PHE A 22 -14.42 -4.95 -1.79
N PHE A 23 -13.29 -5.56 -2.13
CA PHE A 23 -13.24 -6.76 -2.97
C PHE A 23 -12.68 -7.97 -2.22
N ARG A 24 -12.80 -8.01 -0.88
CA ARG A 24 -12.36 -9.14 -0.04
C ARG A 24 -12.66 -10.52 -0.65
N PRO A 25 -13.92 -10.85 -1.03
CA PRO A 25 -14.20 -12.18 -1.59
C PRO A 25 -13.43 -12.46 -2.88
N THR A 26 -13.31 -11.47 -3.77
CA THR A 26 -12.55 -11.59 -5.01
C THR A 26 -11.05 -11.75 -4.75
N VAL A 27 -10.48 -11.03 -3.78
CA VAL A 27 -9.07 -11.17 -3.42
C VAL A 27 -8.79 -12.55 -2.82
N LEU A 28 -9.65 -13.04 -1.93
CA LEU A 28 -9.51 -14.39 -1.36
C LEU A 28 -9.54 -15.46 -2.46
N ASP A 29 -10.44 -15.32 -3.41
CA ASP A 29 -10.60 -16.28 -4.52
C ASP A 29 -9.44 -16.22 -5.52
N VAL A 30 -9.11 -15.02 -6.04
CA VAL A 30 -8.03 -14.86 -7.05
C VAL A 30 -6.67 -15.26 -6.52
N PHE A 31 -6.36 -14.93 -5.27
CA PHE A 31 -5.08 -15.24 -4.63
C PHE A 31 -5.09 -16.58 -3.87
N GLN A 32 -6.22 -17.29 -3.86
CA GLN A 32 -6.41 -18.56 -3.14
C GLN A 32 -6.00 -18.45 -1.66
N LEU A 33 -6.41 -17.35 -1.01
CA LEU A 33 -6.10 -17.03 0.38
C LEU A 33 -7.26 -17.35 1.31
N SER A 34 -6.93 -17.66 2.55
CA SER A 34 -7.87 -17.67 3.67
C SER A 34 -7.99 -16.28 4.32
N ASN A 35 -9.07 -16.08 5.06
CA ASN A 35 -9.28 -14.85 5.83
C ASN A 35 -8.12 -14.54 6.79
N THR A 36 -7.50 -15.58 7.37
CA THR A 36 -6.35 -15.43 8.26
C THR A 36 -5.11 -14.95 7.51
N GLN A 37 -4.84 -15.49 6.32
CA GLN A 37 -3.66 -15.11 5.53
C GLN A 37 -3.73 -13.65 5.06
N ILE A 38 -4.91 -13.19 4.61
CA ILE A 38 -5.11 -11.76 4.31
C ILE A 38 -4.92 -10.90 5.56
N GLY A 39 -5.44 -11.35 6.72
CA GLY A 39 -5.24 -10.66 7.99
C GLY A 39 -3.75 -10.54 8.36
N GLN A 40 -2.95 -11.58 8.11
CA GLN A 40 -1.50 -11.56 8.32
C GLN A 40 -0.81 -10.55 7.40
N VAL A 41 -1.16 -10.51 6.10
CA VAL A 41 -0.61 -9.54 5.15
C VAL A 41 -0.92 -8.11 5.60
N GLN A 42 -2.16 -7.82 5.98
CA GLN A 42 -2.55 -6.49 6.47
C GLN A 42 -1.88 -6.13 7.81
N ALA A 43 -1.66 -7.10 8.70
CA ALA A 43 -0.94 -6.89 9.94
C ALA A 43 0.53 -6.53 9.70
N THR A 44 1.20 -7.21 8.77
CA THR A 44 2.58 -6.87 8.36
C THR A 44 2.66 -5.45 7.84
N TYR A 45 1.74 -5.04 6.95
CA TYR A 45 1.65 -3.64 6.50
C TYR A 45 1.50 -2.67 7.68
N GLY A 46 0.60 -2.97 8.62
CA GLY A 46 0.37 -2.14 9.80
C GLY A 46 1.62 -1.97 10.67
N VAL A 47 2.39 -3.04 10.89
CA VAL A 47 3.66 -2.99 11.63
C VAL A 47 4.70 -2.13 10.90
N ILE A 48 4.85 -2.33 9.59
CA ILE A 48 5.78 -1.54 8.76
C ILE A 48 5.39 -0.06 8.81
N ALA A 49 4.11 0.26 8.60
CA ALA A 49 3.60 1.63 8.64
C ALA A 49 3.85 2.31 10.00
N MET A 50 3.64 1.57 11.10
CA MET A 50 3.93 2.07 12.45
C MET A 50 5.41 2.41 12.62
N ILE A 51 6.32 1.56 12.14
CA ILE A 51 7.76 1.83 12.16
C ILE A 51 8.08 3.05 11.28
N SER A 52 7.48 3.14 10.08
CA SER A 52 7.70 4.24 9.14
C SER A 52 7.29 5.60 9.71
N TYR A 53 6.30 5.69 10.60
CA TYR A 53 5.91 6.96 11.21
C TYR A 53 7.04 7.61 12.03
N PHE A 54 7.91 6.82 12.66
CA PHE A 54 9.06 7.36 13.38
C PHE A 54 10.06 8.04 12.44
N PHE A 55 10.23 7.50 11.24
CA PHE A 55 11.17 8.02 10.24
C PHE A 55 10.55 9.06 9.31
N GLY A 56 9.23 9.14 9.23
CA GLY A 56 8.50 10.02 8.33
C GLY A 56 8.79 11.51 8.57
N GLY A 57 8.88 11.94 9.83
CA GLY A 57 9.20 13.33 10.20
C GLY A 57 10.58 13.78 9.70
N PRO A 58 11.67 13.12 10.13
CA PRO A 58 13.02 13.45 9.67
C PRO A 58 13.19 13.40 8.14
N LEU A 59 12.46 12.51 7.46
CA LEU A 59 12.48 12.42 6.00
C LEU A 59 11.75 13.61 5.37
N ALA A 60 10.60 14.02 5.93
CA ALA A 60 9.83 15.18 5.48
C ALA A 60 10.59 16.50 5.69
N ASP A 61 11.41 16.60 6.73
CA ASP A 61 12.22 17.80 7.00
C ASP A 61 13.41 17.94 6.03
N ARG A 62 13.94 16.82 5.53
CA ARG A 62 15.13 16.80 4.66
C ARG A 62 14.83 16.88 3.17
N TYR A 63 13.66 16.43 2.74
CA TYR A 63 13.30 16.31 1.33
C TYR A 63 12.05 17.12 0.99
N GLU A 64 12.03 17.70 -0.21
CA GLU A 64 10.85 18.43 -0.67
C GLU A 64 9.61 17.52 -0.74
N ALA A 65 8.49 17.98 -0.19
CA ALA A 65 7.22 17.24 -0.17
C ALA A 65 6.78 16.76 -1.57
N LYS A 66 7.09 17.52 -2.63
CA LYS A 66 6.77 17.14 -4.01
C LYS A 66 7.48 15.84 -4.43
N ASN A 67 8.75 15.68 -4.05
CA ASN A 67 9.55 14.53 -4.43
C ASN A 67 9.12 13.30 -3.63
N LEU A 68 8.80 13.48 -2.34
CA LEU A 68 8.23 12.43 -1.50
C LEU A 68 6.89 11.94 -2.04
N MET A 69 6.02 12.85 -2.48
CA MET A 69 4.74 12.50 -3.08
C MET A 69 4.91 11.73 -4.40
N VAL A 70 5.80 12.19 -5.29
CA VAL A 70 6.11 11.48 -6.54
C VAL A 70 6.65 10.08 -6.25
N LEU A 71 7.59 9.96 -5.31
CA LEU A 71 8.15 8.67 -4.92
C LEU A 71 7.09 7.74 -4.34
N ALA A 72 6.18 8.24 -3.49
CA ALA A 72 5.08 7.46 -2.92
C ALA A 72 4.16 6.95 -4.03
N LEU A 73 3.71 7.82 -4.94
CA LEU A 73 2.83 7.44 -6.05
C LEU A 73 3.48 6.45 -7.01
N LEU A 74 4.76 6.63 -7.35
CA LEU A 74 5.50 5.69 -8.19
C LEU A 74 5.67 4.34 -7.50
N SER A 75 5.99 4.32 -6.20
CA SER A 75 6.09 3.10 -5.41
C SER A 75 4.74 2.37 -5.36
N THR A 76 3.64 3.10 -5.14
CA THR A 76 2.28 2.53 -5.18
C THR A 76 1.95 1.98 -6.57
N ALA A 77 2.32 2.68 -7.64
CA ALA A 77 2.06 2.21 -9.01
C ALA A 77 2.85 0.92 -9.32
N LEU A 78 4.12 0.85 -8.90
CA LEU A 78 4.94 -0.36 -9.02
C LEU A 78 4.37 -1.52 -8.20
N GLY A 79 3.92 -1.25 -6.97
CA GLY A 79 3.22 -2.22 -6.14
C GLY A 79 1.92 -2.71 -6.79
N GLY A 80 1.14 -1.80 -7.38
CA GLY A 80 -0.08 -2.14 -8.11
C GLY A 80 0.20 -3.01 -9.33
N PHE A 81 1.27 -2.71 -10.08
CA PHE A 81 1.72 -3.54 -11.20
C PHE A 81 2.19 -4.92 -10.74
N TYR A 82 2.90 -5.02 -9.61
CA TYR A 82 3.29 -6.30 -9.03
C TYR A 82 2.07 -7.10 -8.55
N PHE A 83 1.13 -6.45 -7.86
CA PHE A 83 -0.13 -7.05 -7.43
C PHE A 83 -0.96 -7.60 -8.61
N SER A 84 -0.95 -6.91 -9.76
CA SER A 84 -1.65 -7.39 -10.96
C SER A 84 -1.03 -8.64 -11.59
N GLN A 85 0.21 -9.01 -11.23
CA GLN A 85 0.81 -10.28 -11.63
C GLN A 85 0.31 -11.47 -10.79
N ILE A 86 -0.62 -11.23 -9.85
CA ILE A 86 -1.20 -12.23 -8.95
C ILE A 86 -0.08 -13.02 -8.23
N PRO A 87 0.77 -12.34 -7.43
CA PRO A 87 1.80 -13.01 -6.64
C PRO A 87 1.19 -13.99 -5.64
N ASP A 88 1.99 -14.96 -5.20
CA ASP A 88 1.60 -15.85 -4.12
C ASP A 88 1.53 -15.11 -2.77
N GLN A 89 1.07 -15.81 -1.71
CA GLN A 89 0.95 -15.22 -0.37
C GLN A 89 2.25 -14.55 0.11
N ARG A 90 3.42 -15.13 -0.21
CA ARG A 90 4.71 -14.59 0.22
C ARG A 90 5.03 -13.29 -0.51
N GLY A 91 4.74 -13.22 -1.81
CA GLY A 91 4.87 -12.00 -2.60
C GLY A 91 4.01 -10.86 -2.04
N LEU A 92 2.83 -11.15 -1.52
CA LEU A 92 1.95 -10.15 -0.91
C LEU A 92 2.51 -9.51 0.37
N TYR A 93 3.48 -10.12 1.06
CA TYR A 93 4.14 -9.48 2.21
C TYR A 93 5.10 -8.35 1.81
N TYR A 94 5.47 -8.25 0.53
CA TYR A 94 6.35 -7.20 0.01
C TYR A 94 5.59 -5.99 -0.55
N LEU A 95 4.25 -6.01 -0.50
CA LEU A 95 3.37 -4.90 -0.88
C LEU A 95 3.01 -4.05 0.35
#